data_AF-A0A183N113-F1
#
_entry.id   AF-A0A183N113-F1
#
_cell.length_a   1.000
_cell.length_b   1.000
_cell.length_c   1.000
_cell.angle_alpha   90.00
_cell.angle_beta   90.00
_cell.angle_gamma   90.00
#
_symmetry.space_group_name_H-M   'P 1'
#
loop_
_entity.id
_entity.type
_entity.pdbx_description
1 polymer ?
#
loop_
_entity_poly.entity_id
_entity_poly.type
_entity_poly.pdbx_seq_one_letter_code
_entity_poly.pdbx_strand_id
1 'polypeptide(L)'
;MANAAMKEVSEGRLRIIHSFHIRTWSNWLKDCQDWCISRQLWWGHRIPAYHVSIRRPGVDNLEVLDPTYHNSWVVGHTIEEALQKACDNFHCSPDNLTLNQDNDVLDTWFSTQLFLLSVFGWPEQIPDLKAYYPGSLLETGHDIIFFWVAHMVMIGLKLLRQSPFHTVYLHAMVRDAHDKKKSKSLGNAVDPVYVIIGISLEGLQKQLEQGHTGASQVLAIIRKWYWIIK
;
A
#
# COMPACT_ATOMS: atom_id res chain seq x y z
N MET A 1 -0.92 11.47 12.65
CA MET A 1 -0.97 9.99 12.78
C MET A 1 0.35 9.41 13.24
N ALA A 2 1.47 9.79 12.62
CA ALA A 2 2.81 9.29 12.94
C ALA A 2 3.19 9.35 14.43
N ASN A 3 2.90 10.45 15.14
CA ASN A 3 3.16 10.57 16.58
C ASN A 3 2.49 9.47 17.41
N ALA A 4 1.27 9.05 17.06
CA ALA A 4 0.58 7.97 17.74
C ALA A 4 1.28 6.62 17.50
N ALA A 5 1.70 6.35 16.26
CA ALA A 5 2.43 5.14 15.90
C ALA A 5 3.83 5.07 16.57
N MET A 6 4.53 6.20 16.70
CA MET A 6 5.77 6.27 17.49
C MET A 6 5.51 5.97 18.97
N LYS A 7 4.42 6.52 19.51
CA LYS A 7 4.04 6.34 20.92
C LYS A 7 3.79 4.86 21.26
N GLU A 8 3.09 4.12 20.39
CA GLU A 8 2.86 2.67 20.57
C GLU A 8 4.17 1.89 20.79
N VAL A 9 5.22 2.19 20.03
CA VAL A 9 6.52 1.53 20.17
C VAL A 9 7.25 2.01 21.41
N SER A 10 7.26 3.33 21.66
CA SER A 10 7.96 3.90 22.82
C SER A 10 7.39 3.47 24.17
N GLU A 11 6.08 3.22 24.24
CA GLU A 11 5.38 2.77 25.45
C GLU A 11 5.28 1.24 25.53
N GLY A 12 5.89 0.51 24.59
CA GLY A 12 5.96 -0.95 24.60
C GLY A 12 4.67 -1.67 24.24
N ARG A 13 3.64 -0.97 23.77
CA ARG A 13 2.38 -1.60 23.27
C ARG A 13 2.58 -2.31 21.94
N LEU A 14 3.46 -1.77 21.10
CA LEU A 14 3.90 -2.39 19.85
C LEU A 14 5.36 -2.82 19.97
N ARG A 15 5.62 -4.12 19.90
CA ARG A 15 6.98 -4.68 19.96
C ARG A 15 7.53 -4.90 18.56
N ILE A 16 8.70 -4.34 18.26
CA ILE A 16 9.44 -4.62 17.02
C ILE A 16 10.64 -5.54 17.31
N ILE A 17 10.71 -6.66 16.60
CA ILE A 17 11.81 -7.62 16.63
C ILE A 17 12.58 -7.48 15.31
N HIS A 18 13.88 -7.21 15.29
CA HIS A 18 14.82 -6.88 16.37
C HIS A 18 14.79 -5.38 16.75
N SER A 19 15.25 -5.04 17.97
CA SER A 19 15.14 -3.67 18.53
C SER A 19 15.91 -2.59 17.76
N PHE A 20 16.94 -2.93 16.99
CA PHE A 20 17.68 -1.94 16.21
C PHE A 20 16.81 -1.28 15.12
N HIS A 21 15.72 -1.92 14.68
CA HIS A 21 14.75 -1.33 13.76
C HIS A 21 13.95 -0.19 14.38
N ILE A 22 13.90 -0.06 15.71
CA ILE A 22 13.17 1.03 16.40
C ILE A 22 13.75 2.40 16.04
N ARG A 23 15.07 2.49 15.84
CA ARG A 23 15.71 3.74 15.37
C ARG A 23 15.23 4.11 13.97
N THR A 24 15.22 3.14 13.07
CA THR A 24 14.74 3.28 11.70
C THR A 24 13.27 3.71 11.68
N TRP A 25 12.42 3.01 12.43
CA TRP A 25 11.01 3.35 12.66
C TRP A 25 10.81 4.81 13.10
N SER A 26 11.51 5.21 14.17
CA SER A 26 11.36 6.52 14.79
C SER A 26 11.83 7.65 13.87
N ASN A 27 12.97 7.46 13.18
CA ASN A 27 13.51 8.47 12.27
C ASN A 27 12.52 8.79 11.14
N TRP A 28 11.92 7.76 10.54
CA TRP A 28 11.03 7.97 9.40
C TRP A 28 9.70 8.60 9.81
N LEU A 29 9.14 8.17 10.95
CA LEU A 29 7.88 8.75 11.45
C LEU A 29 8.05 10.16 12.01
N LYS A 30 9.25 10.53 12.47
CA LYS A 30 9.52 11.88 12.96
C LYS A 30 9.48 12.92 11.82
N ASP A 31 10.03 12.58 10.66
CA ASP A 31 10.20 13.49 9.54
C ASP A 31 9.21 13.21 8.39
N CYS A 32 8.17 12.40 8.63
CA CYS A 32 7.20 12.04 7.59
C CYS A 32 6.46 13.27 7.06
N GLN A 33 6.26 13.31 5.75
CA GLN A 33 5.50 14.35 5.06
C GLN A 33 4.12 13.83 4.67
N ASP A 34 3.25 14.74 4.23
CA ASP A 34 1.97 14.37 3.65
C ASP A 34 2.17 13.45 2.45
N TRP A 35 1.39 12.37 2.45
CA TRP A 35 1.46 11.34 1.43
C TRP A 35 0.47 11.64 0.32
N CYS A 36 1.00 11.87 -0.89
CA CYS A 36 0.17 11.88 -2.10
C CYS A 36 -0.35 10.47 -2.38
N ILE A 37 -1.64 10.25 -2.15
CA ILE A 37 -2.31 8.94 -2.32
C ILE A 37 -2.88 8.72 -3.72
N SER A 38 -2.91 9.73 -4.59
CA SER A 38 -3.45 9.60 -5.95
C SER A 38 -2.38 9.18 -6.96
N ARG A 39 -2.76 8.40 -7.96
CA ARG A 39 -1.86 7.87 -8.99
C ARG A 39 -2.54 7.91 -10.36
N GLN A 40 -1.83 8.42 -11.37
CA GLN A 40 -2.23 8.39 -12.78
C GLN A 40 -1.93 7.01 -13.39
N LEU A 41 -2.56 5.97 -12.85
CA LEU A 41 -2.41 4.58 -13.30
C LEU A 41 -3.76 4.01 -13.73
N TRP A 42 -3.72 2.99 -14.57
CA TRP A 42 -4.92 2.31 -15.05
C TRP A 42 -5.42 1.23 -14.07
N TRP A 43 -4.51 0.70 -13.25
CA TRP A 43 -4.81 -0.35 -12.28
C TRP A 43 -4.77 0.19 -10.86
N GLY A 44 -5.90 0.12 -10.18
CA GLY A 44 -6.08 0.52 -8.79
C GLY A 44 -7.54 0.81 -8.48
N HIS A 45 -7.83 1.13 -7.22
CA HIS A 45 -9.17 1.54 -6.81
C HIS A 45 -9.41 3.00 -7.21
N ARG A 46 -10.46 3.28 -7.99
CA ARG A 46 -10.84 4.64 -8.36
C ARG A 46 -11.11 5.47 -7.11
N ILE A 47 -10.58 6.68 -7.06
CA ILE A 47 -10.84 7.59 -5.94
C ILE A 47 -12.33 7.99 -5.98
N PRO A 48 -13.08 7.88 -4.87
CA PRO A 48 -14.49 8.26 -4.82
C PRO A 48 -14.68 9.79 -4.74
N ALA A 49 -13.87 10.55 -5.47
CA ALA A 49 -13.93 12.00 -5.59
C ALA A 49 -14.51 12.38 -6.95
N TYR A 50 -15.36 13.40 -6.97
CA TYR A 50 -16.09 13.84 -8.13
C TYR A 50 -15.91 15.33 -8.32
N HIS A 51 -15.49 15.72 -9.53
CA HIS A 51 -15.36 17.09 -9.95
C HIS A 51 -16.72 17.64 -10.36
N VAL A 52 -17.03 18.85 -9.90
CA VAL A 52 -18.34 19.46 -10.06
C VAL A 52 -18.34 20.44 -11.23
N SER A 53 -19.34 20.31 -12.10
CA SER A 53 -19.70 21.31 -13.11
C SER A 53 -21.09 21.86 -12.79
N ILE A 54 -21.26 23.18 -12.87
CA ILE A 54 -22.48 23.88 -12.43
C ILE A 54 -23.08 24.68 -13.60
N ARG A 55 -24.39 24.58 -13.75
CA ARG A 55 -25.18 25.46 -14.63
C ARG A 55 -25.70 26.65 -13.81
N ARG A 56 -25.22 27.85 -14.10
CA ARG A 56 -25.69 29.08 -13.44
C ARG A 56 -27.02 29.58 -14.06
N PRO A 57 -27.89 30.24 -13.28
CA PRO A 57 -29.10 30.85 -13.83
C PRO A 57 -28.78 31.82 -14.98
N GLY A 58 -29.45 31.66 -16.12
CA GLY A 58 -29.27 32.51 -17.30
C GLY A 58 -28.12 32.10 -18.22
N VAL A 59 -27.44 30.98 -17.95
CA VAL A 59 -26.39 30.41 -18.83
C VAL A 59 -26.76 28.98 -19.20
N ASP A 60 -26.83 28.67 -20.49
CA ASP A 60 -27.17 27.31 -20.96
C ASP A 60 -26.01 26.31 -20.83
N ASN A 61 -24.77 26.80 -20.76
CA ASN A 61 -23.59 25.97 -20.67
C ASN A 61 -23.26 25.60 -19.22
N LEU A 62 -22.76 24.38 -19.04
CA LEU A 62 -22.15 23.93 -17.78
C LEU A 62 -20.78 24.60 -17.61
N GLU A 63 -20.61 25.31 -16.51
CA GLU A 63 -19.31 25.81 -16.07
C GLU A 63 -18.59 24.68 -15.34
N VAL A 64 -17.48 24.23 -15.90
CA VAL A 64 -16.56 23.32 -15.21
C VAL A 64 -15.77 24.15 -14.21
N LEU A 65 -15.88 23.84 -12.92
CA LEU A 65 -15.12 24.56 -11.90
C LEU A 65 -13.62 24.34 -12.08
N ASP A 66 -12.80 25.25 -11.53
CA ASP A 66 -11.35 25.06 -11.58
C ASP A 66 -10.94 23.92 -10.63
N PRO A 67 -10.30 22.85 -11.14
CA PRO A 67 -9.98 21.66 -10.37
C PRO A 67 -8.92 21.89 -9.29
N THR A 68 -8.21 23.02 -9.30
CA THR A 68 -7.20 23.37 -8.29
C THR A 68 -7.82 23.81 -6.96
N TYR A 69 -9.09 24.21 -6.96
CA TYR A 69 -9.79 24.59 -5.73
C TYR A 69 -10.45 23.39 -5.08
N HIS A 70 -10.21 23.24 -3.76
CA HIS A 70 -10.79 22.14 -2.98
C HIS A 70 -12.32 22.09 -3.04
N ASN A 71 -12.97 23.26 -3.09
CA ASN A 71 -14.43 23.37 -3.12
C ASN A 71 -15.04 22.89 -4.44
N SER A 72 -14.24 22.67 -5.50
CA SER A 72 -14.70 22.15 -6.78
C SER A 72 -14.94 20.63 -6.78
N TRP A 73 -14.66 19.96 -5.66
CA TRP A 73 -14.71 18.51 -5.54
C TRP A 73 -15.64 18.08 -4.40
N VAL A 74 -16.28 16.93 -4.58
CA VAL A 74 -17.08 16.25 -3.54
C VAL A 74 -16.68 14.78 -3.46
N VAL A 75 -16.78 14.19 -2.27
CA VAL A 75 -16.43 12.77 -2.03
C VAL A 75 -17.67 12.02 -1.55
N GLY A 76 -17.95 10.86 -2.12
CA GLY A 76 -19.09 10.01 -1.74
C GLY A 76 -18.87 8.56 -2.13
N HIS A 77 -19.37 7.62 -1.33
CA HIS A 77 -19.28 6.18 -1.63
C HIS A 77 -20.07 5.81 -2.89
N THR A 78 -21.13 6.58 -3.17
CA THR A 78 -21.89 6.49 -4.41
C THR A 78 -22.03 7.86 -5.07
N ILE A 79 -22.40 7.88 -6.34
CA ILE A 79 -22.59 9.13 -7.08
C ILE A 79 -23.81 9.91 -6.56
N GLU A 80 -24.83 9.23 -6.04
CA GLU A 80 -26.00 9.85 -5.42
C GLU A 80 -25.63 10.59 -4.13
N GLU A 81 -24.79 9.96 -3.29
CA GLU A 81 -24.26 10.60 -2.07
C GLU A 81 -23.40 11.82 -2.42
N ALA A 82 -22.55 11.69 -3.43
CA ALA A 82 -21.73 12.80 -3.92
C ALA A 82 -22.59 13.94 -4.49
N LEU A 83 -23.65 13.63 -5.23
CA LEU A 83 -24.58 14.60 -5.80
C LEU A 83 -25.35 15.36 -4.72
N GLN A 84 -25.81 14.65 -3.68
CA GLN A 84 -26.48 15.31 -2.55
C GLN A 84 -25.54 16.30 -1.86
N LYS A 85 -24.30 15.88 -1.56
CA LYS A 85 -23.27 16.77 -0.98
C LYS A 85 -22.98 17.98 -1.86
N ALA A 86 -22.95 17.80 -3.19
CA ALA A 86 -22.77 18.90 -4.12
C ALA A 86 -23.96 19.88 -4.09
N CYS A 87 -25.19 19.37 -4.07
CA CYS A 87 -26.38 20.22 -3.94
C CYS A 87 -26.34 21.05 -2.65
N ASP A 88 -25.93 20.44 -1.55
CA ASP A 88 -25.82 21.11 -0.25
C ASP A 88 -24.71 22.18 -0.26
N ASN A 89 -23.55 21.87 -0.85
CA ASN A 89 -22.40 22.79 -0.90
C ASN A 89 -22.62 23.99 -1.82
N PHE A 90 -23.34 23.81 -2.94
CA PHE A 90 -23.54 24.85 -3.96
C PHE A 90 -24.95 25.46 -3.95
N HIS A 91 -25.82 25.00 -3.05
CA HIS A 91 -27.20 25.48 -2.90
C HIS A 91 -27.99 25.49 -4.22
N CYS A 92 -27.90 24.41 -4.98
CA CYS A 92 -28.54 24.29 -6.29
C CYS A 92 -29.23 22.93 -6.48
N SER A 93 -30.19 22.90 -7.42
CA SER A 93 -30.90 21.66 -7.79
C SER A 93 -29.94 20.66 -8.45
N PRO A 94 -30.12 19.34 -8.25
CA PRO A 94 -29.38 18.30 -8.95
C PRO A 94 -29.32 18.49 -10.47
N ASP A 95 -30.40 19.01 -11.08
CA ASP A 95 -30.49 19.24 -12.53
C ASP A 95 -29.48 20.29 -13.06
N ASN A 96 -28.98 21.15 -12.17
CA ASN A 96 -27.99 22.17 -12.48
C ASN A 96 -26.56 21.70 -12.21
N LEU A 97 -26.37 20.45 -11.80
CA LEU A 97 -25.06 19.89 -11.48
C LEU A 97 -24.71 18.74 -12.40
N THR A 98 -23.42 18.59 -12.66
CA THR A 98 -22.86 17.40 -13.30
C THR A 98 -21.60 17.00 -12.56
N LEU A 99 -21.50 15.72 -12.22
CA LEU A 99 -20.36 15.16 -11.50
C LEU A 99 -19.52 14.27 -12.42
N ASN A 100 -18.21 14.47 -12.40
CA ASN A 100 -17.25 13.64 -13.13
C ASN A 100 -16.28 13.02 -12.14
N GLN A 101 -16.25 11.69 -12.03
CA GLN A 101 -15.34 11.01 -11.11
C GLN A 101 -13.88 11.23 -11.51
N ASP A 102 -13.02 11.49 -10.53
CA ASP A 102 -11.57 11.57 -10.71
C ASP A 102 -11.04 10.31 -11.41
N ASN A 103 -10.17 10.52 -12.40
CA ASN A 103 -9.54 9.46 -13.19
C ASN A 103 -8.38 8.80 -12.48
N ASP A 104 -7.85 9.43 -11.44
CA ASP A 104 -6.80 8.84 -10.60
C ASP A 104 -7.30 7.61 -9.84
N VAL A 105 -6.33 6.73 -9.54
CA VAL A 105 -6.52 5.60 -8.63
C VAL A 105 -5.75 5.81 -7.34
N LEU A 106 -6.17 5.13 -6.29
CA LEU A 106 -5.45 5.09 -5.02
C LEU A 106 -4.14 4.33 -5.16
N ASP A 107 -3.09 4.83 -4.50
CA ASP A 107 -1.83 4.13 -4.31
C ASP A 107 -2.08 2.73 -3.72
N THR A 108 -1.40 1.71 -4.25
CA THR A 108 -1.43 0.33 -3.74
C THR A 108 -1.13 0.25 -2.23
N TRP A 109 -0.27 1.13 -1.71
CA TRP A 109 -0.01 1.16 -0.27
C TRP A 109 -1.24 1.63 0.53
N PHE A 110 -2.15 2.40 -0.09
CA PHE A 110 -3.35 2.91 0.56
C PHE A 110 -4.40 1.81 0.78
N SER A 111 -4.52 0.86 -0.15
CA SER A 111 -5.39 -0.30 0.06
C SER A 111 -4.72 -1.35 0.96
N THR A 112 -3.43 -1.60 0.79
CA THR A 112 -2.72 -2.64 1.57
C THR A 112 -2.53 -2.27 3.04
N GLN A 113 -2.52 -0.98 3.43
CA GLN A 113 -2.58 -0.59 4.85
C GLN A 113 -3.88 -1.02 5.54
N LEU A 114 -4.96 -1.25 4.77
CA LEU A 114 -6.26 -1.71 5.29
C LEU A 114 -6.34 -3.23 5.37
N PHE A 115 -5.28 -3.98 5.05
CA PHE A 115 -5.31 -5.44 4.92
C PHE A 115 -5.97 -6.17 6.11
N LEU A 116 -5.56 -5.87 7.35
CA LEU A 116 -6.15 -6.52 8.53
C LEU A 116 -7.60 -6.08 8.81
N LEU A 117 -8.01 -4.91 8.31
CA LEU A 117 -9.39 -4.45 8.44
C LEU A 117 -10.27 -5.14 7.39
N SER A 118 -9.85 -5.13 6.12
CA SER A 118 -10.63 -5.68 5.01
C SER A 118 -10.78 -7.21 5.08
N VAL A 119 -9.74 -7.93 5.54
CA VAL A 119 -9.81 -9.38 5.74
C VAL A 119 -10.87 -9.76 6.79
N PHE A 120 -11.07 -8.93 7.81
CA PHE A 120 -12.06 -9.17 8.85
C PHE A 120 -13.37 -8.40 8.62
N GLY A 121 -13.66 -8.04 7.36
CA GLY A 121 -14.95 -7.46 6.95
C GLY A 121 -15.26 -6.11 7.58
N TRP A 122 -14.22 -5.29 7.83
CA TRP A 122 -14.41 -3.86 8.02
C TRP A 122 -14.67 -3.21 6.64
N PRO A 123 -15.63 -2.28 6.51
CA PRO A 123 -16.35 -1.57 7.58
C PRO A 123 -17.60 -2.26 8.16
N GLU A 124 -18.04 -3.39 7.64
CA GLU A 124 -19.30 -4.06 8.00
C GLU A 124 -19.35 -4.67 9.42
N GLN A 125 -18.29 -4.52 10.24
CA GLN A 125 -18.18 -4.93 11.65
C GLN A 125 -18.68 -6.36 11.92
N ILE A 126 -18.29 -7.29 11.05
CA ILE A 126 -18.61 -8.72 11.24
C ILE A 126 -17.88 -9.28 12.48
N PRO A 127 -18.37 -10.41 13.07
CA PRO A 127 -17.83 -10.96 14.31
C PRO A 127 -16.31 -11.20 14.32
N ASP A 128 -15.74 -11.49 13.15
CA ASP A 128 -14.32 -11.77 12.96
C ASP A 128 -13.42 -10.59 13.36
N LEU A 129 -13.83 -9.35 13.08
CA LEU A 129 -13.04 -8.18 13.46
C LEU A 129 -12.88 -8.12 14.98
N LYS A 130 -13.94 -8.40 15.73
CA LYS A 130 -13.90 -8.43 17.20
C LYS A 130 -13.10 -9.62 17.74
N ALA A 131 -13.12 -10.75 17.04
CA ALA A 131 -12.46 -11.98 17.49
C ALA A 131 -10.94 -11.97 17.23
N TYR A 132 -10.50 -11.40 16.09
CA TYR A 132 -9.14 -11.56 15.59
C TYR A 132 -8.34 -10.25 15.51
N TYR A 133 -8.97 -9.09 15.68
CA TYR A 133 -8.28 -7.82 15.80
C TYR A 133 -8.09 -7.45 17.28
N PRO A 134 -6.87 -7.09 17.72
CA PRO A 134 -5.64 -6.97 16.94
C PRO A 134 -4.87 -8.29 16.82
N GLY A 135 -4.07 -8.43 15.76
CA GLY A 135 -3.25 -9.61 15.52
C GLY A 135 -2.12 -9.79 16.54
N SER A 136 -1.67 -11.03 16.75
CA SER A 136 -0.56 -11.32 17.66
C SER A 136 0.81 -10.95 17.08
N LEU A 137 1.03 -11.27 15.79
CA LEU A 137 2.30 -11.12 15.10
C LEU A 137 2.09 -10.71 13.62
N LEU A 138 2.82 -9.70 13.17
CA LEU A 138 3.06 -9.44 11.75
C LEU A 138 4.50 -9.82 11.41
N GLU A 139 4.68 -10.77 10.50
CA GLU A 139 5.98 -11.13 9.94
C GLU A 139 6.15 -10.52 8.56
N THR A 140 7.27 -9.83 8.33
CA THR A 140 7.59 -9.29 7.00
C THR A 140 9.08 -8.95 6.84
N GLY A 141 9.49 -8.61 5.62
CA GLY A 141 10.83 -8.09 5.35
C GLY A 141 11.01 -6.68 5.92
N HIS A 142 12.21 -6.38 6.41
CA HIS A 142 12.51 -5.06 6.96
C HIS A 142 12.47 -3.92 5.91
N ASP A 143 12.36 -4.22 4.62
CA ASP A 143 12.36 -3.26 3.52
C ASP A 143 11.03 -2.52 3.35
N ILE A 144 9.92 -3.07 3.85
CA ILE A 144 8.59 -2.45 3.78
C ILE A 144 8.05 -2.00 5.15
N ILE A 145 8.94 -1.86 6.14
CA ILE A 145 8.59 -1.35 7.48
C ILE A 145 7.86 0.01 7.39
N PHE A 146 8.26 0.88 6.47
CA PHE A 146 7.66 2.21 6.32
C PHE A 146 6.44 2.21 5.40
N PHE A 147 6.55 1.56 4.24
CA PHE A 147 5.50 1.58 3.23
C PHE A 147 4.26 0.81 3.67
N TRP A 148 4.42 -0.21 4.52
CA TRP A 148 3.33 -1.09 4.94
C TRP A 148 3.09 -1.05 6.44
N VAL A 149 4.06 -1.50 7.25
CA VAL A 149 3.87 -1.69 8.70
C VAL A 149 3.48 -0.36 9.38
N ALA A 150 4.20 0.72 9.08
CA ALA A 150 3.91 2.04 9.65
C ALA A 150 2.52 2.57 9.25
N HIS A 151 2.13 2.43 7.98
CA HIS A 151 0.80 2.84 7.52
C HIS A 151 -0.33 2.02 8.17
N MET A 152 -0.16 0.69 8.29
CA MET A 152 -1.12 -0.17 9.00
C MET A 152 -1.32 0.29 10.46
N VAL A 153 -0.23 0.59 11.17
CA VAL A 153 -0.31 1.08 12.55
C VAL A 153 -1.00 2.44 12.61
N MET A 154 -0.62 3.36 11.74
CA MET A 154 -1.23 4.69 11.67
C MET A 154 -2.73 4.65 11.37
N ILE A 155 -3.17 3.82 10.41
CA ILE A 155 -4.58 3.73 10.03
C ILE A 155 -5.40 2.96 11.07
N GLY A 156 -4.87 1.90 11.66
CA GLY A 156 -5.51 1.18 12.76
C GLY A 156 -5.78 2.09 13.97
N LEU A 157 -4.78 2.88 14.36
CA LEU A 157 -4.93 3.88 15.44
C LEU A 157 -5.91 5.01 15.07
N LYS A 158 -6.02 5.36 13.79
CA LYS A 158 -6.93 6.41 13.32
C LYS A 158 -8.39 5.93 13.30
N LEU A 159 -8.63 4.72 12.79
CA LEU A 159 -9.98 4.17 12.57
C LEU A 159 -10.53 3.44 13.79
N LEU A 160 -9.72 2.62 14.46
CA LEU A 160 -10.13 1.75 15.57
C LEU A 160 -9.51 2.13 16.93
N ARG A 161 -8.65 3.15 16.99
CA ARG A 161 -7.95 3.58 18.22
C ARG A 161 -7.08 2.48 18.85
N GLN A 162 -6.69 1.49 18.07
CA GLN A 162 -5.90 0.35 18.52
C GLN A 162 -4.86 -0.02 17.44
N SER A 163 -3.69 -0.49 17.87
CA SER A 163 -2.67 -1.01 16.95
C SER A 163 -3.19 -2.28 16.27
N PRO A 164 -2.94 -2.49 14.97
CA PRO A 164 -3.40 -3.68 14.24
C PRO A 164 -2.73 -4.99 14.69
N PHE A 165 -1.60 -4.91 15.37
CA PHE A 165 -0.88 -6.05 15.91
C PHE A 165 -0.07 -5.67 17.15
N HIS A 166 0.29 -6.66 17.96
CA HIS A 166 1.11 -6.49 19.17
C HIS A 166 2.61 -6.62 18.89
N THR A 167 3.00 -7.51 17.98
CA THR A 167 4.41 -7.78 17.65
C THR A 167 4.65 -7.70 16.15
N VAL A 168 5.78 -7.12 15.75
CA VAL A 168 6.29 -7.14 14.37
C VAL A 168 7.61 -7.87 14.36
N TYR A 169 7.73 -8.90 13.53
CA TYR A 169 8.99 -9.56 13.24
C TYR A 169 9.47 -9.16 11.85
N LEU A 170 10.64 -8.52 11.81
CA LEU A 170 11.28 -8.04 10.59
C LEU A 170 12.44 -8.96 10.23
N HIS A 171 12.21 -9.87 9.28
CA HIS A 171 13.25 -10.78 8.82
C HIS A 171 14.18 -10.13 7.79
N ALA A 172 15.36 -10.71 7.62
CA ALA A 172 16.33 -10.30 6.61
C ALA A 172 15.84 -10.60 5.19
N MET A 173 16.38 -9.88 4.20
CA MET A 173 16.11 -10.11 2.79
C MET A 173 17.02 -11.19 2.20
N VAL A 174 16.45 -12.08 1.38
CA VAL A 174 17.25 -13.03 0.60
C VAL A 174 18.03 -12.28 -0.48
N ARG A 175 19.34 -12.53 -0.54
CA ARG A 175 20.26 -11.90 -1.48
C ARG A 175 20.79 -12.89 -2.51
N ASP A 176 21.28 -12.36 -3.63
CA ASP A 176 21.96 -13.15 -4.66
C ASP A 176 23.42 -13.45 -4.29
N ALA A 177 24.14 -14.10 -5.20
CA ALA A 177 25.54 -14.48 -5.00
C ALA A 177 26.48 -13.27 -4.79
N HIS A 178 26.07 -12.09 -5.26
CA HIS A 178 26.79 -10.82 -5.21
C HIS A 178 26.23 -9.85 -4.16
N ASP A 179 25.47 -10.37 -3.19
CA ASP A 179 24.92 -9.61 -2.08
C ASP A 179 23.87 -8.56 -2.51
N LYS A 180 23.31 -8.67 -3.71
CA LYS A 180 22.21 -7.80 -4.15
C LYS A 180 20.86 -8.37 -3.72
N LYS A 181 19.91 -7.48 -3.42
CA LYS A 181 18.52 -7.85 -3.18
C LYS A 181 17.99 -8.64 -4.38
N LYS A 182 17.40 -9.81 -4.14
CA LYS A 182 16.71 -10.54 -5.20
C LYS A 182 15.49 -9.75 -5.66
N SER A 183 15.37 -9.50 -6.96
CA SER A 183 14.22 -8.80 -7.53
C SER A 183 13.98 -9.28 -8.95
N LYS A 184 12.71 -9.32 -9.36
CA LYS A 184 12.32 -9.69 -10.73
C LYS A 184 12.97 -8.76 -11.77
N SER A 185 13.07 -7.46 -11.45
CA SER A 185 13.70 -6.45 -12.33
C SER A 185 15.18 -6.70 -12.58
N LEU A 186 15.92 -7.25 -11.60
CA LEU A 186 17.34 -7.58 -11.76
C LEU A 186 17.57 -8.95 -12.40
N GLY A 187 16.52 -9.75 -12.62
CA GLY A 187 16.62 -11.12 -13.16
C GLY A 187 17.30 -12.13 -12.23
N ASN A 188 17.83 -11.69 -11.08
CA ASN A 188 18.61 -12.51 -10.14
C ASN A 188 17.75 -13.36 -9.18
N ALA A 189 16.46 -13.49 -9.47
CA ALA A 189 15.53 -14.30 -8.70
C ALA A 189 15.59 -15.77 -9.14
N VAL A 190 15.75 -16.67 -8.19
CA VAL A 190 15.64 -18.12 -8.42
C VAL A 190 14.22 -18.52 -8.03
N ASP A 191 13.57 -19.31 -8.87
CA ASP A 191 12.21 -19.80 -8.58
C ASP A 191 12.26 -20.75 -7.37
N PRO A 192 11.47 -20.52 -6.31
CA PRO A 192 11.40 -21.42 -5.17
C PRO A 192 11.04 -22.86 -5.54
N VAL A 193 10.25 -23.07 -6.60
CA VAL A 193 9.88 -24.43 -7.07
C VAL A 193 11.14 -25.23 -7.39
N TYR A 194 12.11 -24.62 -8.07
CA TYR A 194 13.37 -25.29 -8.43
C TYR A 194 14.23 -25.62 -7.23
N VAL A 195 14.10 -24.89 -6.12
CA VAL A 195 14.77 -25.24 -4.87
C VAL A 195 14.12 -26.45 -4.21
N ILE A 196 12.81 -26.61 -4.35
CA ILE A 196 12.04 -27.70 -3.73
C ILE A 196 12.19 -29.01 -4.50
N ILE A 197 11.97 -28.99 -5.82
CA ILE A 197 11.94 -30.20 -6.65
C ILE A 197 13.27 -30.51 -7.35
N GLY A 198 14.25 -29.61 -7.22
CA GLY A 198 15.49 -29.64 -7.98
C GLY A 198 15.33 -29.07 -9.39
N ILE A 199 16.46 -28.67 -9.98
CA ILE A 199 16.56 -28.28 -11.40
C ILE A 199 17.89 -28.77 -11.96
N SER A 200 17.92 -29.16 -13.23
CA SER A 200 19.19 -29.45 -13.90
C SER A 200 20.01 -28.17 -14.06
N LEU A 201 21.33 -28.32 -14.17
CA LEU A 201 22.23 -27.20 -14.40
C LEU A 201 21.86 -26.43 -15.68
N GLU A 202 21.55 -27.18 -16.75
CA GLU A 202 21.15 -26.62 -18.04
C GLU A 202 19.80 -25.89 -17.94
N GLY A 203 18.85 -26.42 -17.14
CA GLY A 203 17.56 -25.78 -16.89
C GLY A 203 17.71 -24.46 -16.15
N LEU A 204 18.57 -24.41 -15.13
CA LEU A 204 18.85 -23.21 -14.37
C LEU A 204 19.57 -22.14 -15.22
N GLN A 205 20.50 -22.56 -16.07
CA GLN A 205 21.17 -21.66 -17.03
C GLN A 205 20.17 -21.00 -17.97
N LYS A 206 19.31 -21.80 -18.62
CA LYS A 206 18.29 -21.31 -19.56
C LYS A 206 17.31 -20.34 -18.91
N GLN A 207 16.92 -20.60 -17.66
CA GLN A 207 16.06 -19.69 -16.90
C GLN A 207 16.74 -18.34 -16.62
N LEU A 208 18.00 -18.38 -16.19
CA LEU A 208 18.74 -17.16 -15.87
C LEU A 208 19.04 -16.32 -17.12
N GLU A 209 19.21 -16.96 -18.28
CA GLU A 209 19.32 -16.32 -19.60
C GLU A 209 18.01 -15.66 -20.07
N GLN A 210 16.86 -16.18 -19.67
CA GLN A 210 15.55 -15.53 -19.93
C GLN A 210 15.34 -14.29 -19.04
N GLY A 211 16.06 -14.18 -17.92
CA GLY A 211 16.08 -12.99 -17.09
C GLY A 211 17.00 -11.91 -17.67
N HIS A 212 16.89 -10.68 -17.15
CA HIS A 212 17.79 -9.56 -17.50
C HIS A 212 19.17 -9.67 -16.81
N THR A 213 19.62 -10.89 -16.52
CA THR A 213 20.80 -11.15 -15.69
C THR A 213 22.05 -11.18 -16.56
N GLY A 214 23.06 -10.39 -16.22
CA GLY A 214 24.33 -10.40 -16.98
C GLY A 214 25.04 -11.75 -16.89
N ALA A 215 25.72 -12.17 -17.97
CA ALA A 215 26.35 -13.50 -18.09
C ALA A 215 27.31 -13.87 -16.93
N SER A 216 28.01 -12.89 -16.35
CA SER A 216 28.88 -13.09 -15.19
C SER A 216 28.13 -13.42 -13.89
N GLN A 217 26.90 -12.90 -13.73
CA GLN A 217 26.04 -13.18 -12.57
C GLN A 217 25.43 -14.57 -12.66
N VAL A 218 25.11 -15.05 -13.87
CA VAL A 218 24.55 -16.39 -14.11
C VAL A 218 25.48 -17.47 -13.55
N LEU A 219 26.77 -17.41 -13.87
CA LEU A 219 27.78 -18.37 -13.39
C LEU A 219 27.95 -18.35 -11.86
N ALA A 220 27.89 -17.18 -11.24
CA ALA A 220 28.01 -17.04 -9.79
C ALA A 220 26.78 -17.58 -9.05
N ILE A 221 25.57 -17.33 -9.57
CA ILE A 221 24.32 -17.87 -9.03
C ILE A 221 24.33 -19.39 -9.09
N ILE A 222 24.68 -19.96 -10.25
CA ILE A 222 24.80 -21.40 -10.44
C ILE A 222 25.78 -22.03 -9.43
N ARG A 223 26.98 -21.45 -9.29
CA ARG A 223 28.01 -21.99 -8.39
C ARG A 223 27.60 -22.00 -6.91
N LYS A 224 26.77 -21.06 -6.48
CA LYS A 224 26.32 -20.97 -5.07
C LYS A 224 25.05 -21.77 -4.82
N TRP A 225 24.10 -21.73 -5.75
CA TRP A 225 22.75 -22.28 -5.54
C TRP A 225 22.60 -23.73 -5.98
N TYR A 226 23.33 -24.19 -7.00
CA TYR A 226 23.24 -25.59 -7.42
C TYR A 226 23.59 -26.58 -6.29
N TRP A 227 24.48 -26.17 -5.37
CA TRP A 227 24.82 -26.94 -4.16
C TRP A 227 23.79 -26.87 -3.04
N ILE A 228 22.91 -25.86 -3.03
CA ILE A 228 21.81 -25.73 -2.07
C ILE A 228 20.57 -26.49 -2.56
N ILE A 229 20.43 -26.62 -3.88
CA ILE A 229 19.27 -27.21 -4.55
C ILE A 229 19.43 -28.74 -4.77
N LYS A 230 20.66 -29.26 -4.71
CA LYS A 230 20.94 -30.70 -4.63
C LYS A 230 20.83 -31.21 -3.20
#